data_AF-A0A329SKT7-F1
#
_entry.id   AF-A0A329SKT7-F1
#
_cell.length_a   1.000
_cell.length_b   1.000
_cell.length_c   1.000
_cell.angle_alpha   90.00
_cell.angle_beta   90.00
_cell.angle_gamma   90.00
#
_symmetry.space_group_name_H-M   'P 1'
#
loop_
_entity.id
_entity.type
_entity.pdbx_description
1 polymer ?
#
loop_
_entity_poly.entity_id
_entity_poly.type
_entity_poly.pdbx_seq_one_letter_code
_entity_poly.pdbx_strand_id
1 'polypeptide(L)'
;MLNPFNASSTSVIDSFIERMLQSFKDFQWMNAWPGQDNTRGNMVYANLHKRPEELEKTSFIALGSLRSYPNQQFRKLQCALLDDVLPWSLSCVETIVRQTFYQISDLTEEEDPEMLWKADMLHANCEIVCENGTTLGYKFTVGKQGERLPDRIAALRQKECVLYGYALLSYPLGPLDDHAAQELCELMVLFRTCFLCASINSPSTEKMLQVERNVYEMMSRRIETLASFVKKDTDKVLTSLVHLVSATSPEQLEWKEIEELSRSDEQFGCCFESADS
;
A
#
# COMPACT_ATOMS: atom_id res chain seq x y z
N MET A 1 -46.08 5.67 12.48
CA MET A 1 -46.00 4.42 11.70
C MET A 1 -44.60 4.36 11.11
N LEU A 2 -43.69 3.56 11.71
CA LEU A 2 -42.35 3.35 11.11
C LEU A 2 -42.53 2.37 9.95
N ASN A 3 -42.16 2.77 8.74
CA ASN A 3 -42.10 1.86 7.60
C ASN A 3 -40.70 1.22 7.57
N PRO A 4 -40.52 -0.05 7.99
CA PRO A 4 -39.21 -0.70 8.05
C PRO A 4 -38.58 -0.93 6.67
N PHE A 5 -39.32 -0.71 5.58
CA PHE A 5 -38.84 -0.80 4.20
C PHE A 5 -38.52 0.56 3.58
N ASN A 6 -38.78 1.66 4.29
CA ASN A 6 -38.50 3.01 3.80
C ASN A 6 -37.10 3.46 4.25
N ALA A 7 -36.09 2.74 3.77
CA ALA A 7 -34.69 3.10 3.99
C ALA A 7 -34.37 4.35 3.15
N SER A 8 -34.24 5.50 3.81
CA SER A 8 -33.71 6.71 3.16
C SER A 8 -32.20 6.57 3.01
N SER A 9 -31.61 7.19 1.98
CA SER A 9 -30.16 7.20 1.78
C SER A 9 -29.42 7.65 3.04
N THR A 10 -29.95 8.65 3.75
CA THR A 10 -29.42 9.11 5.05
C THR A 10 -29.46 8.02 6.11
N SER A 11 -30.58 7.31 6.27
CA SER A 11 -30.68 6.23 7.28
C SER A 11 -29.76 5.04 6.98
N VAL A 12 -29.52 4.74 5.69
CA VAL A 12 -28.59 3.69 5.28
C VAL A 12 -27.16 4.12 5.61
N ILE A 13 -26.75 5.34 5.22
CA ILE A 13 -25.42 5.88 5.50
C ILE A 13 -25.14 5.95 7.00
N ASP A 14 -26.11 6.42 7.79
CA ASP A 14 -25.99 6.52 9.25
C ASP A 14 -25.84 5.16 9.93
N SER A 15 -26.31 4.07 9.29
CA SER A 15 -26.17 2.72 9.83
C SER A 15 -24.76 2.13 9.66
N PHE A 16 -23.98 2.66 8.72
CA PHE A 16 -22.60 2.22 8.43
C PHE A 16 -21.53 3.13 9.08
N ILE A 17 -21.96 4.17 9.81
CA ILE A 17 -21.06 5.08 10.53
C ILE A 17 -21.19 4.78 12.02
N GLU A 18 -20.10 4.31 12.63
CA GLU A 18 -20.07 4.07 14.06
C GLU A 18 -20.31 5.37 14.85
N ARG A 19 -21.06 5.30 15.95
CA ARG A 19 -21.35 6.50 16.75
C ARG A 19 -20.25 6.73 17.78
N MET A 20 -19.77 7.96 17.86
CA MET A 20 -18.88 8.40 18.92
C MET A 20 -19.61 8.35 20.26
N LEU A 21 -18.87 7.99 21.32
CA LEU A 21 -19.34 8.14 22.69
C LEU A 21 -19.66 9.60 23.01
N GLN A 22 -20.52 9.80 24.01
CA GLN A 22 -21.06 11.12 24.34
C GLN A 22 -19.97 12.16 24.66
N SER A 23 -18.85 11.74 25.24
CA SER A 23 -17.66 12.57 25.52
C SER A 23 -16.96 13.09 24.26
N PHE A 24 -17.12 12.41 23.12
CA PHE A 24 -16.50 12.75 21.85
C PHE A 24 -17.51 13.00 20.72
N LYS A 25 -18.77 13.31 21.06
CA LYS A 25 -19.84 13.58 20.08
C LYS A 25 -19.45 14.63 19.04
N ASP A 26 -18.72 15.66 19.46
CA ASP A 26 -18.28 16.75 18.58
C ASP A 26 -17.24 16.31 17.53
N PHE A 27 -16.74 15.08 17.62
CA PHE A 27 -15.83 14.45 16.66
C PHE A 27 -16.50 13.48 15.69
N GLN A 28 -17.83 13.36 15.73
CA GLN A 28 -18.58 12.51 14.78
C GLN A 28 -18.28 12.87 13.31
N TRP A 29 -17.90 14.12 13.03
CA TRP A 29 -17.47 14.52 11.67
C TRP A 29 -16.26 13.75 11.15
N MET A 30 -15.40 13.19 12.02
CA MET A 30 -14.22 12.43 11.62
C MET A 30 -14.60 11.12 10.92
N ASN A 31 -15.63 10.43 11.40
CA ASN A 31 -16.06 9.18 10.78
C ASN A 31 -17.18 9.35 9.75
N ALA A 32 -17.86 10.51 9.73
CA ALA A 32 -18.95 10.82 8.82
C ALA A 32 -18.61 10.55 7.35
N TRP A 33 -19.59 10.04 6.60
CA TRP A 33 -19.47 9.86 5.15
C TRP A 33 -19.31 11.24 4.48
N PRO A 34 -18.27 11.45 3.66
CA PRO A 34 -17.93 12.78 3.14
C PRO A 34 -18.84 13.30 2.03
N GLY A 35 -19.88 12.55 1.63
CA GLY A 35 -20.67 12.88 0.46
C GLY A 35 -19.89 12.72 -0.85
N GLN A 36 -20.39 13.33 -1.92
CA GLN A 36 -19.72 13.31 -3.24
C GLN A 36 -18.59 14.34 -3.38
N ASP A 37 -18.48 15.30 -2.46
CA ASP A 37 -17.61 16.48 -2.62
C ASP A 37 -16.16 16.31 -2.15
N ASN A 38 -15.73 15.09 -1.77
CA ASN A 38 -14.31 14.74 -1.53
C ASN A 38 -13.52 15.63 -0.53
N THR A 39 -14.18 16.36 0.37
CA THR A 39 -13.54 17.38 1.24
C THR A 39 -12.77 16.84 2.47
N ARG A 40 -12.64 15.51 2.62
CA ARG A 40 -12.12 14.87 3.83
C ARG A 40 -10.67 15.24 4.18
N GLY A 41 -9.83 15.47 3.17
CA GLY A 41 -8.39 15.70 3.35
C GLY A 41 -8.04 16.93 4.20
N ASN A 42 -8.88 17.97 4.18
CA ASN A 42 -8.59 19.24 4.85
C ASN A 42 -9.34 19.43 6.18
N MET A 43 -10.32 18.57 6.50
CA MET A 43 -11.16 18.78 7.68
C MET A 43 -10.39 18.67 9.01
N VAL A 44 -9.37 17.83 9.06
CA VAL A 44 -8.54 17.64 10.26
C VAL A 44 -7.78 18.92 10.60
N TYR A 45 -7.19 19.56 9.58
CA TYR A 45 -6.51 20.84 9.74
C TYR A 45 -7.49 21.98 10.02
N ALA A 46 -8.65 22.01 9.35
CA ALA A 46 -9.67 23.02 9.57
C ALA A 46 -10.28 22.96 10.99
N ASN A 47 -10.43 21.76 11.55
CA ASN A 47 -10.97 21.56 12.89
C ASN A 47 -9.89 21.42 13.98
N LEU A 48 -8.63 21.80 13.70
CA LEU A 48 -7.55 21.70 14.68
C LEU A 48 -7.83 22.49 15.96
N HIS A 49 -8.58 23.59 15.86
CA HIS A 49 -9.05 24.40 16.98
C HIS A 49 -10.04 23.66 17.91
N LYS A 50 -10.64 22.56 17.45
CA LYS A 50 -11.55 21.71 18.23
C LYS A 50 -10.85 20.49 18.83
N ARG A 51 -9.52 20.39 18.73
CA ARG A 51 -8.75 19.29 19.31
C ARG A 51 -9.03 19.18 20.82
N PRO A 52 -9.34 17.98 21.35
CA PRO A 52 -9.44 17.75 22.79
C PRO A 52 -8.13 18.04 23.51
N GLU A 53 -8.20 18.44 24.77
CA GLU A 53 -6.98 18.64 25.57
C GLU A 53 -6.23 17.31 25.77
N GLU A 54 -6.98 16.20 25.81
CA GLU A 54 -6.47 14.83 25.98
C GLU A 54 -5.72 14.29 24.75
N LEU A 55 -5.83 14.95 23.59
CA LEU A 55 -5.14 14.54 22.35
C LEU A 55 -4.06 15.53 22.00
N GLU A 56 -2.80 15.13 21.95
CA GLU A 56 -1.74 15.98 21.40
C GLU A 56 -2.02 16.37 19.95
N LYS A 57 -1.43 17.49 19.51
CA LYS A 57 -1.63 18.00 18.14
C LYS A 57 -1.24 16.96 17.07
N THR A 58 -0.14 16.26 17.28
CA THR A 58 0.37 15.18 16.42
C THR A 58 -0.60 14.00 16.39
N SER A 59 -1.05 13.53 17.56
CA SER A 59 -2.04 12.45 17.69
C SER A 59 -3.37 12.81 17.02
N PHE A 60 -3.84 14.04 17.16
CA PHE A 60 -5.07 14.52 16.53
C PHE A 60 -4.98 14.50 15.00
N ILE A 61 -3.84 14.94 14.45
CA ILE A 61 -3.59 14.92 13.00
C ILE A 61 -3.47 13.48 12.50
N ALA A 62 -2.74 12.62 13.22
CA ALA A 62 -2.60 11.21 12.88
C ALA A 62 -3.95 10.49 12.88
N LEU A 63 -4.77 10.71 13.92
CA LEU A 63 -6.09 10.13 14.08
C LEU A 63 -7.02 10.52 12.92
N GLY A 64 -7.09 11.81 12.61
CA GLY A 64 -7.89 12.30 11.49
C GLY A 64 -7.36 11.82 10.13
N SER A 65 -6.05 11.60 10.02
CA SER A 65 -5.42 11.11 8.80
C SER A 65 -5.79 9.66 8.47
N LEU A 66 -6.22 8.86 9.45
CA LEU A 66 -6.75 7.50 9.23
C LEU A 66 -8.02 7.46 8.37
N ARG A 67 -8.61 8.62 8.06
CA ARG A 67 -9.83 8.77 7.25
C ARG A 67 -9.55 9.19 5.81
N SER A 68 -8.30 9.16 5.38
CA SER A 68 -7.88 9.40 3.98
C SER A 68 -8.44 8.34 3.01
N TYR A 69 -8.06 8.38 1.72
CA TYR A 69 -8.45 7.32 0.77
C TYR A 69 -7.95 5.94 1.23
N PRO A 70 -8.66 4.82 0.93
CA PRO A 70 -8.41 3.50 1.52
C PRO A 70 -6.95 3.04 1.51
N ASN A 71 -6.23 3.21 0.40
CA ASN A 71 -4.82 2.83 0.29
C ASN A 71 -3.89 3.67 1.20
N GLN A 72 -4.26 4.92 1.50
CA GLN A 72 -3.53 5.77 2.45
C GLN A 72 -3.92 5.46 3.90
N GLN A 73 -5.16 5.01 4.16
CA GLN A 73 -5.60 4.69 5.53
C GLN A 73 -4.74 3.58 6.14
N PHE A 74 -4.45 2.55 5.34
CA PHE A 74 -3.62 1.43 5.78
C PHE A 74 -2.20 1.88 6.15
N ARG A 75 -1.51 2.59 5.24
CA ARG A 75 -0.16 3.13 5.50
C ARG A 75 -0.12 4.02 6.73
N LYS A 76 -1.12 4.89 6.89
CA LYS A 76 -1.20 5.81 8.04
C LYS A 76 -1.52 5.10 9.35
N LEU A 77 -2.31 4.02 9.31
CA LEU A 77 -2.52 3.17 10.48
C LEU A 77 -1.23 2.47 10.88
N GLN A 78 -0.47 1.95 9.92
CA GLN A 78 0.85 1.36 10.18
C GLN A 78 1.82 2.37 10.78
N CYS A 79 1.92 3.58 10.23
CA CYS A 79 2.74 4.65 10.82
C CYS A 79 2.27 4.97 12.25
N ALA A 80 0.96 5.07 12.48
CA ALA A 80 0.42 5.38 13.79
C ALA A 80 0.73 4.30 14.84
N LEU A 81 0.76 3.03 14.43
CA LEU A 81 1.17 1.89 15.26
C LEU A 81 2.68 1.85 15.50
N LEU A 82 3.48 2.07 14.45
CA LEU A 82 4.94 2.05 14.53
C LEU A 82 5.49 3.17 15.42
N ASP A 83 4.93 4.37 15.28
CA ASP A 83 5.35 5.56 15.99
C ASP A 83 4.66 5.72 17.37
N ASP A 84 3.76 4.79 17.72
CA ASP A 84 2.92 4.81 18.93
C ASP A 84 2.27 6.19 19.20
N VAL A 85 1.81 6.85 18.13
CA VAL A 85 1.42 8.27 18.18
C VAL A 85 0.00 8.49 18.68
N LEU A 86 -0.82 7.44 18.77
CA LEU A 86 -2.22 7.54 19.16
C LEU A 86 -2.42 7.11 20.62
N PRO A 87 -3.20 7.85 21.42
CA PRO A 87 -3.56 7.41 22.76
C PRO A 87 -4.64 6.33 22.67
N TRP A 88 -4.21 5.07 22.56
CA TRP A 88 -5.07 3.89 22.31
C TRP A 88 -6.14 3.65 23.37
N SER A 89 -6.00 4.24 24.56
CA SER A 89 -6.99 4.19 25.63
C SER A 89 -8.19 5.11 25.42
N LEU A 90 -8.11 6.07 24.48
CA LEU A 90 -9.22 6.97 24.18
C LEU A 90 -10.25 6.27 23.30
N SER A 91 -11.50 6.32 23.73
CA SER A 91 -12.58 5.66 23.02
C SER A 91 -12.85 6.22 21.62
N CYS A 92 -12.53 7.51 21.37
CA CYS A 92 -12.61 8.08 20.02
C CYS A 92 -11.56 7.50 19.08
N VAL A 93 -10.37 7.15 19.59
CA VAL A 93 -9.32 6.47 18.82
C VAL A 93 -9.82 5.08 18.42
N GLU A 94 -10.36 4.33 19.38
CA GLU A 94 -10.95 3.02 19.12
C GLU A 94 -12.03 3.08 18.03
N THR A 95 -12.99 4.01 18.13
CA THR A 95 -14.06 4.16 17.13
C THR A 95 -13.52 4.47 15.73
N ILE A 96 -12.54 5.37 15.61
CA ILE A 96 -11.94 5.69 14.30
C ILE A 96 -11.17 4.52 13.74
N VAL A 97 -10.39 3.83 14.56
CA VAL A 97 -9.60 2.67 14.15
C VAL A 97 -10.50 1.53 13.70
N ARG A 98 -11.57 1.22 14.45
CA ARG A 98 -12.58 0.22 14.05
C ARG A 98 -13.26 0.57 12.74
N GLN A 99 -13.63 1.84 12.56
CA GLN A 99 -14.19 2.30 11.29
C GLN A 99 -13.17 2.27 10.14
N THR A 100 -11.89 2.49 10.40
CA THR A 100 -10.82 2.34 9.40
C THR A 100 -10.65 0.87 9.04
N PHE A 101 -10.61 -0.04 10.02
CA PHE A 101 -10.60 -1.49 9.77
C PHE A 101 -11.79 -1.93 8.92
N TYR A 102 -13.01 -1.50 9.28
CA TYR A 102 -14.21 -1.78 8.48
C TYR A 102 -14.08 -1.32 7.01
N GLN A 103 -13.35 -0.23 6.74
CA GLN A 103 -13.19 0.33 5.39
C GLN A 103 -12.08 -0.33 4.56
N ILE A 104 -11.09 -0.91 5.22
CA ILE A 104 -9.93 -1.54 4.57
C ILE A 104 -10.04 -3.07 4.54
N SER A 105 -10.89 -3.66 5.38
CA SER A 105 -11.16 -5.10 5.45
C SER A 105 -12.18 -5.53 4.40
N ASP A 106 -12.07 -6.78 3.97
CA ASP A 106 -13.03 -7.39 3.05
C ASP A 106 -14.36 -7.68 3.77
N LEU A 107 -15.47 -7.50 3.06
CA LEU A 107 -16.80 -7.89 3.54
C LEU A 107 -16.90 -9.42 3.48
N THR A 108 -17.31 -10.06 4.58
CA THR A 108 -17.54 -11.52 4.66
C THR A 108 -18.97 -11.82 5.09
N GLU A 109 -19.52 -12.93 4.60
CA GLU A 109 -20.85 -13.45 4.97
C GLU A 109 -20.79 -14.49 6.10
N GLU A 110 -19.60 -14.73 6.67
CA GLU A 110 -19.40 -15.69 7.76
C GLU A 110 -20.06 -15.21 9.08
N GLU A 111 -20.74 -16.12 9.80
CA GLU A 111 -21.48 -15.81 11.04
C GLU A 111 -20.56 -15.29 12.17
N ASP A 112 -19.32 -15.79 12.21
CA ASP A 112 -18.23 -15.25 13.02
C ASP A 112 -17.20 -14.64 12.07
N PRO A 113 -17.32 -13.34 11.73
CA PRO A 113 -16.37 -12.70 10.83
C PRO A 113 -14.98 -12.72 11.48
N GLU A 114 -14.08 -13.55 10.97
CA GLU A 114 -12.69 -13.49 11.37
C GLU A 114 -12.16 -12.09 11.07
N MET A 115 -11.46 -11.48 12.04
CA MET A 115 -10.75 -10.22 11.82
C MET A 115 -9.58 -10.50 10.88
N LEU A 116 -9.88 -10.60 9.59
CA LEU A 116 -8.90 -10.68 8.53
C LEU A 116 -8.29 -9.29 8.44
N TRP A 117 -7.19 -9.12 9.18
CA TRP A 117 -6.19 -8.14 8.81
C TRP A 117 -5.92 -8.36 7.33
N LYS A 118 -5.76 -7.27 6.60
CA LYS A 118 -5.17 -7.29 5.28
C LYS A 118 -3.76 -7.90 5.38
N ALA A 119 -3.71 -9.23 5.38
CA ALA A 119 -2.52 -10.06 5.45
C ALA A 119 -1.83 -10.14 4.06
N ASP A 120 -2.32 -9.37 3.08
CA ASP A 120 -1.61 -9.03 1.86
C ASP A 120 -0.27 -8.33 2.13
N MET A 121 0.02 -7.92 3.38
CA MET A 121 1.31 -7.37 3.81
C MET A 121 2.13 -8.28 4.76
N LEU A 122 1.65 -9.46 5.15
CA LEU A 122 2.27 -10.29 6.21
C LEU A 122 2.60 -11.73 5.79
N HIS A 123 2.96 -11.96 4.53
CA HIS A 123 3.52 -13.25 4.12
C HIS A 123 4.95 -13.11 3.61
N ALA A 124 5.84 -12.73 4.52
CA ALA A 124 7.17 -13.30 4.66
C ALA A 124 7.56 -13.22 6.16
N ASN A 125 7.91 -14.37 6.74
CA ASN A 125 8.24 -14.60 8.15
C ASN A 125 8.79 -13.38 8.92
N CYS A 126 8.04 -12.88 9.88
CA CYS A 126 8.54 -11.94 10.88
C CYS A 126 8.31 -12.53 12.26
N GLU A 127 9.34 -13.20 12.81
CA GLU A 127 9.38 -13.54 14.23
C GLU A 127 9.96 -12.34 14.99
N ILE A 128 9.14 -11.71 15.84
CA ILE A 128 9.64 -10.81 16.88
C ILE A 128 9.89 -11.69 18.11
N VAL A 129 11.16 -12.00 18.37
CA VAL A 129 11.60 -12.64 19.61
C VAL A 129 11.93 -11.54 20.60
N CYS A 130 11.15 -11.41 21.67
CA CYS A 130 11.53 -10.61 22.83
C CYS A 130 12.50 -11.42 23.70
N GLU A 131 13.68 -10.86 23.98
CA GLU A 131 14.81 -11.52 24.68
C GLU A 131 14.58 -11.93 26.15
N ASN A 132 13.38 -11.75 26.73
CA ASN A 132 13.16 -12.01 28.17
C ASN A 132 12.00 -12.98 28.49
N GLY A 133 11.86 -14.05 27.73
CA GLY A 133 11.45 -15.36 28.25
C GLY A 133 10.11 -15.48 29.00
N THR A 134 9.12 -14.62 28.74
CA THR A 134 7.78 -14.76 29.35
C THR A 134 6.73 -14.99 28.28
N THR A 135 6.38 -16.26 28.07
CA THR A 135 5.41 -16.72 27.08
C THR A 135 3.98 -16.52 27.59
N LEU A 136 3.22 -15.59 27.03
CA LEU A 136 1.75 -15.69 26.98
C LEU A 136 1.37 -16.28 25.62
N GLY A 137 1.11 -17.58 25.60
CA GLY A 137 0.86 -18.32 24.37
C GLY A 137 -0.50 -18.01 23.76
N TYR A 138 -0.50 -17.58 22.50
CA TYR A 138 -1.61 -17.80 21.58
C TYR A 138 -1.09 -18.59 20.38
N LYS A 139 -1.64 -19.79 20.22
CA LYS A 139 -1.32 -20.72 19.14
C LYS A 139 -2.24 -20.40 17.97
N PHE A 140 -1.76 -19.72 16.94
CA PHE A 140 -2.52 -19.54 15.70
C PHE A 140 -2.10 -20.60 14.69
N THR A 141 -3.05 -21.46 14.34
CA THR A 141 -2.91 -22.41 13.24
C THR A 141 -3.95 -22.01 12.22
N VAL A 142 -3.55 -21.43 11.08
CA VAL A 142 -4.48 -21.21 9.96
C VAL A 142 -3.83 -21.66 8.66
N GLY A 143 -4.12 -22.90 8.32
CA GLY A 143 -4.05 -23.39 6.95
C GLY A 143 -5.25 -24.30 6.74
N LYS A 144 -6.17 -23.91 5.85
CA LYS A 144 -7.12 -24.87 5.27
C LYS A 144 -6.27 -25.98 4.64
N GLN A 145 -6.41 -27.20 5.14
CA GLN A 145 -5.85 -28.41 4.52
C GLN A 145 -6.45 -28.52 3.11
N GLY A 146 -5.73 -28.08 2.07
CA GLY A 146 -6.17 -28.29 0.69
C GLY A 146 -5.51 -27.45 -0.40
N GLU A 147 -5.11 -26.21 -0.14
CA GLU A 147 -4.48 -25.37 -1.18
C GLU A 147 -2.98 -25.60 -1.26
N ARG A 148 -2.46 -25.92 -2.45
CA ARG A 148 -1.03 -26.15 -2.65
C ARG A 148 -0.27 -24.84 -2.42
N LEU A 149 0.79 -24.90 -1.62
CA LEU A 149 1.66 -23.75 -1.28
C LEU A 149 2.05 -22.85 -2.48
N PRO A 150 2.37 -23.39 -3.68
CA PRO A 150 2.70 -22.58 -4.86
C PRO A 150 1.55 -21.68 -5.35
N ASP A 151 0.30 -22.14 -5.22
CA ASP A 151 -0.88 -21.40 -5.69
C ASP A 151 -1.14 -20.17 -4.80
N ARG A 152 -0.88 -20.30 -3.48
CA ARG A 152 -0.96 -19.19 -2.52
C ARG A 152 0.13 -18.15 -2.76
N ILE A 153 1.36 -18.57 -3.04
CA ILE A 153 2.48 -17.66 -3.36
C ILE A 153 2.17 -16.91 -4.66
N ALA A 154 1.67 -17.60 -5.68
CA ALA A 154 1.28 -16.98 -6.94
C ALA A 154 0.22 -15.90 -6.71
N ALA A 155 -0.85 -16.21 -5.97
CA ALA A 155 -1.92 -15.26 -5.66
C ALA A 155 -1.41 -14.02 -4.90
N LEU A 156 -0.45 -14.17 -3.99
CA LEU A 156 0.18 -13.04 -3.30
C LEU A 156 0.98 -12.17 -4.28
N ARG A 157 1.81 -12.77 -5.13
CA ARG A 157 2.57 -12.03 -6.15
C ARG A 157 1.67 -11.31 -7.15
N GLN A 158 0.51 -11.88 -7.48
CA GLN A 158 -0.49 -11.22 -8.32
C GLN A 158 -1.03 -9.93 -7.68
N LYS A 159 -1.31 -9.96 -6.37
CA LYS A 159 -1.77 -8.78 -5.61
C LYS A 159 -0.68 -7.71 -5.51
N GLU A 160 0.54 -8.09 -5.14
CA GLU A 160 1.68 -7.18 -5.06
C GLU A 160 1.95 -6.50 -6.41
N CYS A 161 1.91 -7.27 -7.51
CA CYS A 161 2.03 -6.73 -8.86
C CYS A 161 1.01 -5.62 -9.14
N VAL A 162 -0.28 -5.84 -8.82
CA VAL A 162 -1.32 -4.83 -9.01
C VAL A 162 -1.06 -3.58 -8.16
N LEU A 163 -0.59 -3.75 -6.92
CA LEU A 163 -0.27 -2.64 -6.03
C LEU A 163 0.91 -1.80 -6.54
N TYR A 164 2.02 -2.43 -6.90
CA TYR A 164 3.16 -1.73 -7.49
C TYR A 164 2.78 -1.02 -8.79
N GLY A 165 1.94 -1.64 -9.61
CA GLY A 165 1.43 -1.02 -10.83
C GLY A 165 0.59 0.23 -10.55
N TYR A 166 -0.24 0.24 -9.50
CA TYR A 166 -0.94 1.47 -9.09
C TYR A 166 -0.02 2.55 -8.53
N ALA A 167 1.03 2.16 -7.79
CA ALA A 167 2.03 3.11 -7.33
C ALA A 167 2.74 3.77 -8.52
N LEU A 168 3.14 3.00 -9.54
CA LEU A 168 3.71 3.52 -10.78
C LEU A 168 2.75 4.49 -11.49
N LEU A 169 1.46 4.14 -11.56
CA LEU A 169 0.43 5.00 -12.17
C LEU A 169 0.13 6.29 -11.40
N SER A 170 0.81 6.54 -10.27
CA SER A 170 0.78 7.83 -9.59
C SER A 170 1.85 8.83 -10.08
N TYR A 171 2.79 8.40 -10.94
CA TYR A 171 3.83 9.24 -11.55
C TYR A 171 3.59 9.70 -13.01
N PRO A 172 2.36 9.71 -13.59
CA PRO A 172 2.20 9.93 -15.02
C PRO A 172 2.49 11.37 -15.46
N LEU A 173 2.38 12.35 -14.56
CA LEU A 173 2.52 13.78 -14.86
C LEU A 173 3.40 14.48 -13.82
N GLY A 174 4.00 15.60 -14.22
CA GLY A 174 4.87 16.43 -13.37
C GLY A 174 6.37 16.21 -13.61
N PRO A 175 7.23 17.13 -13.14
CA PRO A 175 8.68 16.95 -13.20
C PRO A 175 9.10 15.76 -12.35
N LEU A 176 10.13 15.04 -12.81
CA LEU A 176 10.72 13.91 -12.09
C LEU A 176 12.10 14.36 -11.60
N ASP A 177 12.23 14.56 -10.29
CA ASP A 177 13.55 14.75 -9.69
C ASP A 177 14.27 13.41 -9.51
N ASP A 178 15.54 13.47 -9.13
CA ASP A 178 16.39 12.28 -9.02
C ASP A 178 15.87 11.30 -7.94
N HIS A 179 15.21 11.79 -6.89
CA HIS A 179 14.59 10.94 -5.87
C HIS A 179 13.37 10.19 -6.42
N ALA A 180 12.45 10.90 -7.07
CA ALA A 180 11.28 10.30 -7.69
C ALA A 180 11.66 9.35 -8.84
N ALA A 181 12.73 9.65 -9.57
CA ALA A 181 13.27 8.77 -10.61
C ALA A 181 13.78 7.45 -10.03
N GLN A 182 14.52 7.51 -8.91
CA GLN A 182 14.95 6.32 -8.17
C GLN A 182 13.74 5.48 -7.73
N GLU A 183 12.77 6.07 -7.03
CA GLU A 183 11.55 5.36 -6.59
C GLU A 183 10.81 4.69 -7.75
N LEU A 184 10.71 5.36 -8.89
CA LEU A 184 10.02 4.84 -10.07
C LEU A 184 10.78 3.65 -10.68
N CYS A 185 12.11 3.71 -10.73
CA CYS A 185 12.95 2.57 -11.11
C CYS A 185 12.77 1.37 -10.18
N GLU A 186 12.78 1.59 -8.86
CA GLU A 186 12.57 0.54 -7.85
C GLU A 186 11.19 -0.11 -7.98
N LEU A 187 10.14 0.72 -8.09
CA LEU A 187 8.77 0.26 -8.30
C LEU A 187 8.62 -0.54 -9.60
N MET A 188 9.34 -0.18 -10.67
CA MET A 188 9.33 -0.91 -11.93
C MET A 188 9.93 -2.32 -11.77
N VAL A 189 11.06 -2.42 -11.08
CA VAL A 189 11.73 -3.70 -10.81
C VAL A 189 10.84 -4.61 -9.96
N LEU A 190 10.24 -4.06 -8.90
CA LEU A 190 9.32 -4.79 -8.02
C LEU A 190 8.06 -5.23 -8.77
N PHE A 191 7.47 -4.33 -9.58
CA PHE A 191 6.31 -4.63 -10.42
C PHE A 191 6.59 -5.80 -11.37
N ARG A 192 7.72 -5.73 -12.11
CA ARG A 192 8.09 -6.77 -13.10
C ARG A 192 8.41 -8.09 -12.44
N THR A 193 9.13 -8.07 -11.33
CA THR A 193 9.44 -9.28 -10.54
C THR A 193 8.17 -9.95 -10.05
N CYS A 194 7.25 -9.20 -9.43
CA CYS A 194 5.99 -9.75 -8.95
C CYS A 194 5.12 -10.28 -10.10
N PHE A 195 5.07 -9.57 -11.23
CA PHE A 195 4.35 -10.04 -12.41
C PHE A 195 4.91 -11.38 -12.91
N LEU A 196 6.24 -11.49 -13.10
CA LEU A 196 6.88 -12.72 -13.55
C LEU A 196 6.66 -13.87 -12.56
N CYS A 197 6.92 -13.65 -11.27
CA CYS A 197 6.79 -14.68 -10.24
C CYS A 197 5.34 -15.19 -10.12
N ALA A 198 4.36 -14.30 -10.24
CA ALA A 198 2.95 -14.68 -10.29
C ALA A 198 2.64 -15.57 -11.51
N SER A 199 3.13 -15.16 -12.69
CA SER A 199 2.85 -15.82 -13.96
C SER A 199 3.50 -17.21 -14.12
N ILE A 200 4.54 -17.54 -13.33
CA ILE A 200 5.18 -18.87 -13.36
C ILE A 200 4.21 -19.97 -12.91
N ASN A 201 3.46 -19.70 -11.83
CA ASN A 201 2.65 -20.71 -11.16
C ASN A 201 1.15 -20.55 -11.43
N SER A 202 0.71 -19.41 -11.97
CA SER A 202 -0.70 -19.15 -12.23
C SER A 202 -0.90 -18.22 -13.43
N PRO A 203 -2.00 -18.33 -14.18
CA PRO A 203 -2.30 -17.41 -15.27
C PRO A 203 -2.41 -15.97 -14.77
N SER A 204 -1.93 -15.01 -15.58
CA SER A 204 -2.10 -13.60 -15.27
C SER A 204 -3.59 -13.23 -15.22
N THR A 205 -3.98 -12.51 -14.18
CA THR A 205 -5.36 -12.03 -14.07
C THR A 205 -5.62 -10.90 -15.07
N GLU A 206 -6.89 -10.71 -15.46
CA GLU A 206 -7.29 -9.58 -16.30
C GLU A 206 -6.84 -8.24 -15.71
N LYS A 207 -6.89 -8.13 -14.37
CA LYS A 207 -6.48 -6.93 -13.66
C LYS A 207 -4.99 -6.63 -13.80
N MET A 208 -4.13 -7.64 -13.68
CA MET A 208 -2.69 -7.50 -13.89
C MET A 208 -2.39 -7.05 -15.32
N LEU A 209 -3.03 -7.66 -16.32
CA LEU A 209 -2.85 -7.30 -17.72
C LEU A 209 -3.30 -5.86 -18.00
N GLN A 210 -4.41 -5.43 -17.42
CA GLN A 210 -4.89 -4.06 -17.56
C GLN A 210 -3.92 -3.05 -16.92
N VAL A 211 -3.42 -3.35 -15.72
CA VAL A 211 -2.46 -2.49 -15.02
C VAL A 211 -1.14 -2.44 -15.79
N GLU A 212 -0.66 -3.58 -16.29
CA GLU A 212 0.55 -3.65 -17.12
C GLU A 212 0.47 -2.77 -18.35
N ARG A 213 -0.64 -2.81 -19.11
CA ARG A 213 -0.83 -1.94 -20.28
C ARG A 213 -0.72 -0.46 -19.92
N ASN A 214 -1.39 -0.06 -18.83
CA ASN A 214 -1.36 1.32 -18.37
C ASN A 214 0.05 1.73 -17.90
N VAL A 215 0.77 0.83 -17.22
CA VAL A 215 2.15 1.05 -16.79
C VAL A 215 3.07 1.21 -18.00
N TYR A 216 2.92 0.40 -19.05
CA TYR A 216 3.67 0.55 -20.30
C TYR A 216 3.43 1.91 -20.96
N GLU A 217 2.18 2.36 -21.03
CA GLU A 217 1.84 3.68 -21.58
C GLU A 217 2.42 4.82 -20.74
N MET A 218 2.42 4.69 -19.42
CA MET A 218 3.06 5.67 -18.53
C MET A 218 4.58 5.69 -18.77
N MET A 219 5.20 4.51 -18.85
CA MET A 219 6.64 4.37 -19.02
C MET A 219 7.15 4.91 -20.34
N SER A 220 6.42 4.73 -21.44
CA SER A 220 6.83 5.28 -22.74
C SER A 220 6.98 6.81 -22.70
N ARG A 221 6.24 7.50 -21.83
CA ARG A 221 6.35 8.96 -21.63
C ARG A 221 7.49 9.37 -20.71
N ARG A 222 8.04 8.45 -19.91
CA ARG A 222 9.04 8.73 -18.86
C ARG A 222 10.42 8.12 -19.14
N ILE A 223 10.50 7.22 -20.11
CA ILE A 223 11.69 6.40 -20.39
C ILE A 223 12.94 7.24 -20.68
N GLU A 224 12.83 8.34 -21.41
CA GLU A 224 13.99 9.21 -21.69
C GLU A 224 14.53 9.87 -20.42
N THR A 225 13.63 10.36 -19.55
CA THR A 225 14.00 10.97 -18.27
C THR A 225 14.66 9.94 -17.36
N LEU A 226 14.09 8.73 -17.27
CA LEU A 226 14.66 7.65 -16.45
C LEU A 226 16.00 7.15 -17.00
N ALA A 227 16.13 7.00 -18.31
CA ALA A 227 17.40 6.65 -18.94
C ALA A 227 18.47 7.71 -18.65
N SER A 228 18.12 8.99 -18.73
CA SER A 228 19.03 10.08 -18.37
C SER A 228 19.44 10.05 -16.90
N PHE A 229 18.53 9.69 -16.00
CA PHE A 229 18.78 9.54 -14.57
C PHE A 229 19.75 8.38 -14.30
N VAL A 230 19.48 7.19 -14.85
CA VAL A 230 20.34 6.01 -14.70
C VAL A 230 21.76 6.32 -15.19
N LYS A 231 21.91 7.01 -16.33
CA LYS A 231 23.22 7.37 -16.90
C LYS A 231 24.04 8.35 -16.04
N LYS A 232 23.46 9.02 -15.04
CA LYS A 232 24.22 9.89 -14.14
C LYS A 232 25.13 9.10 -13.19
N ASP A 233 24.67 7.92 -12.75
CA ASP A 233 25.37 7.07 -11.79
C ASP A 233 24.94 5.61 -12.00
N THR A 234 25.28 5.09 -13.19
CA THR A 234 24.82 3.78 -13.69
C THR A 234 25.10 2.68 -12.69
N ASP A 235 26.33 2.59 -12.19
CA ASP A 235 26.74 1.50 -11.33
C ASP A 235 25.99 1.50 -10.02
N LYS A 236 25.85 2.66 -9.37
CA LYS A 236 25.13 2.76 -8.10
C LYS A 236 23.65 2.45 -8.26
N VAL A 237 23.00 3.04 -9.26
CA VAL A 237 21.56 2.89 -9.48
C VAL A 237 21.23 1.45 -9.85
N LEU A 238 21.91 0.87 -10.84
CA LEU A 238 21.60 -0.48 -11.29
C LEU A 238 21.96 -1.53 -10.23
N THR A 239 23.07 -1.35 -9.52
CA THR A 239 23.42 -2.23 -8.40
C THR A 239 22.35 -2.18 -7.32
N SER A 240 21.85 -1.00 -6.94
CA SER A 240 20.78 -0.89 -5.93
C SER A 240 19.48 -1.58 -6.39
N LEU A 241 19.14 -1.47 -7.68
CA LEU A 241 17.97 -2.12 -8.26
C LEU A 241 18.08 -3.64 -8.27
N VAL A 242 19.26 -4.20 -8.54
CA VAL A 242 19.49 -5.65 -8.47
C VAL A 242 19.37 -6.16 -7.03
N HIS A 243 19.84 -5.41 -6.04
CA HIS A 243 19.72 -5.80 -4.63
C HIS A 243 18.27 -5.95 -4.16
N LEU A 244 17.31 -5.26 -4.80
CA LEU A 244 15.89 -5.42 -4.49
C LEU A 244 15.35 -6.83 -4.79
N VAL A 245 15.94 -7.50 -5.77
CA VAL A 245 15.47 -8.82 -6.25
C VAL A 245 16.44 -9.94 -5.91
N SER A 246 17.69 -9.60 -5.61
CA SER A 246 18.75 -10.53 -5.25
C SER A 246 19.58 -9.96 -4.12
N ALA A 247 19.21 -10.29 -2.87
CA ALA A 247 19.95 -9.88 -1.68
C ALA A 247 21.36 -10.49 -1.60
N THR A 248 21.66 -11.49 -2.43
CA THR A 248 22.98 -12.14 -2.51
C THR A 248 23.86 -11.55 -3.61
N SER A 249 23.42 -10.47 -4.27
CA SER A 249 24.24 -9.79 -5.28
C SER A 249 25.45 -9.07 -4.63
N PRO A 250 26.59 -8.96 -5.32
CA PRO A 250 27.74 -8.20 -4.84
C PRO A 250 27.39 -6.73 -4.59
N GLU A 251 27.94 -6.14 -3.52
CA GLU A 251 27.69 -4.73 -3.15
C GLU A 251 28.09 -3.73 -4.24
N GLN A 252 29.00 -4.13 -5.14
CA GLN A 252 29.48 -3.33 -6.26
C GLN A 252 29.52 -4.22 -7.51
N LEU A 253 28.84 -3.76 -8.55
CA LEU A 253 28.84 -4.36 -9.87
C LEU A 253 29.30 -3.32 -10.88
N GLU A 254 30.11 -3.74 -11.85
CA GLU A 254 30.52 -2.89 -12.97
C GLU A 254 29.54 -3.08 -14.14
N TRP A 255 28.87 -2.00 -14.53
CA TRP A 255 27.87 -2.04 -15.59
C TRP A 255 28.39 -1.49 -16.90
N LYS A 256 28.07 -2.17 -18.00
CA LYS A 256 28.37 -1.75 -19.37
C LYS A 256 27.09 -1.59 -20.17
N GLU A 257 26.97 -0.47 -20.88
CA GLU A 257 25.85 -0.25 -21.80
C GLU A 257 26.04 -1.15 -23.02
N ILE A 258 24.99 -1.90 -23.38
CA ILE A 258 24.99 -2.77 -24.55
C ILE A 258 24.67 -1.92 -25.78
N GLU A 259 25.66 -1.65 -26.61
CA GLU A 259 25.51 -0.84 -27.84
C GLU A 259 24.88 -1.63 -29.02
N GLU A 260 24.84 -2.96 -28.97
CA GLU A 260 24.60 -3.84 -30.13
C GLU A 260 23.12 -4.10 -30.52
N LEU A 261 22.12 -3.46 -29.91
CA LEU A 261 20.71 -3.65 -30.33
C LEU A 261 20.28 -2.77 -31.53
N SER A 262 21.21 -2.04 -32.15
CA SER A 262 20.91 -1.14 -33.27
C SER A 262 20.57 -1.89 -34.56
N ARG A 263 19.29 -1.97 -34.95
CA ARG A 263 18.89 -2.03 -36.37
C ARG A 263 17.45 -1.66 -36.74
N SER A 264 16.67 -1.05 -35.86
CA SER A 264 15.47 -0.33 -36.29
C SER A 264 15.34 0.98 -35.52
N ASP A 265 15.36 2.09 -36.25
CA ASP A 265 15.11 3.43 -35.75
C ASP A 265 13.88 3.46 -34.82
N GLU A 266 13.97 4.23 -33.73
CA GLU A 266 13.00 4.40 -32.63
C GLU A 266 13.06 3.40 -31.46
N GLN A 267 14.26 3.13 -30.92
CA GLN A 267 14.37 2.40 -29.65
C GLN A 267 14.31 3.36 -28.45
N PHE A 268 13.18 3.36 -27.75
CA PHE A 268 13.01 4.02 -26.46
C PHE A 268 13.59 3.14 -25.34
N GLY A 269 14.83 3.42 -24.89
CA GLY A 269 15.42 2.74 -23.73
C GLY A 269 16.94 2.60 -23.78
N CYS A 270 17.51 2.01 -22.72
CA CYS A 270 18.92 1.66 -22.59
C CYS A 270 19.04 0.29 -21.91
N CYS A 271 19.96 -0.54 -22.39
CA CYS A 271 20.22 -1.88 -21.86
C CYS A 271 21.63 -1.93 -21.27
N PHE A 272 21.78 -2.58 -20.12
CA PHE A 272 23.06 -2.72 -19.44
C PHE A 272 23.30 -4.19 -19.06
N GLU A 273 24.56 -4.59 -19.10
CA GLU A 273 25.04 -5.87 -18.58
C GLU A 273 26.07 -5.63 -17.47
N SER A 274 26.14 -6.58 -16.54
CA SER A 274 27.16 -6.65 -15.50
C SER A 274 27.86 -8.00 -15.59
N ALA A 275 29.17 -8.03 -15.32
CA ALA A 275 29.92 -9.26 -15.13
C ALA A 275 30.30 -9.41 -13.65
N ASP A 276 30.16 -10.62 -13.11
CA ASP A 276 30.74 -10.93 -11.80
C ASP A 276 32.26 -10.79 -11.90
N SER A 277 32.85 -9.97 -11.03
CA SER A 277 34.31 -9.82 -10.91
C SER A 277 34.96 -11.03 -10.27
#